data_AF-A0A975TVZ2-F1
#
_entry.id   AF-A0A975TVZ2-F1
#
_cell.length_a   1.000
_cell.length_b   1.000
_cell.length_c   1.000
_cell.angle_alpha   90.00
_cell.angle_beta   90.00
_cell.angle_gamma   90.00
#
_symmetry.space_group_name_H-M   'P 1'
#
loop_
_entity.id
_entity.type
_entity.pdbx_description
1 polymer ?
#
loop_
_entity_poly.entity_id
_entity_poly.type
_entity_poly.pdbx_seq_one_letter_code
_entity_poly.pdbx_strand_id
1 'polypeptide(L)'
;MTIKRLAVALPLVLIGWIATLAIVMRAGGEAPAAFVPFPTAALIENLPADIAITGRSPISLTLRSDAEDLPARLYQFGAWLVLPAGLEACIPNFLRETPTAS
;
A
#
# COMPACT_ATOMS: atom_id res chain seq x y z
N MET A 1 -17.59 -31.77 9.31
CA MET A 1 -16.22 -31.47 9.83
C MET A 1 -15.39 -30.55 8.93
N THR A 2 -15.65 -30.46 7.63
CA THR A 2 -14.87 -29.64 6.68
C THR A 2 -15.09 -28.12 6.84
N ILE A 3 -16.31 -27.68 7.15
CA ILE A 3 -16.65 -26.25 7.33
C ILE A 3 -15.87 -25.60 8.48
N LYS A 4 -15.71 -26.27 9.62
CA LYS A 4 -14.90 -25.75 10.74
C LYS A 4 -13.42 -25.60 10.36
N ARG A 5 -12.87 -26.53 9.56
CA ARG A 5 -11.50 -26.43 9.06
C ARG A 5 -11.35 -25.32 8.02
N LEU A 6 -12.30 -25.18 7.10
CA LEU A 6 -12.35 -24.08 6.12
C LEU A 6 -12.47 -22.71 6.81
N ALA A 7 -13.30 -22.60 7.85
CA ALA A 7 -13.46 -21.37 8.62
C ALA A 7 -12.17 -20.92 9.31
N VAL A 8 -11.25 -21.84 9.58
CA VAL A 8 -9.92 -21.54 10.17
C VAL A 8 -8.84 -21.41 9.10
N ALA A 9 -8.84 -22.28 8.10
CA ALA A 9 -7.83 -22.27 7.03
C ALA A 9 -7.92 -21.02 6.16
N LEU A 10 -9.15 -20.56 5.85
CA LEU A 10 -9.36 -19.38 5.01
C LEU A 10 -8.72 -18.10 5.60
N PRO A 11 -8.98 -17.71 6.86
CA PRO A 11 -8.31 -16.54 7.43
C PRO A 11 -6.81 -16.76 7.60
N LEU A 12 -6.34 -17.98 7.91
CA LEU A 12 -4.90 -18.28 7.98
C LEU A 12 -4.18 -18.06 6.65
N VAL A 13 -4.75 -18.53 5.55
CA VAL A 13 -4.21 -18.31 4.20
C VAL A 13 -4.23 -16.82 3.87
N LEU A 14 -5.32 -16.12 4.20
CA LEU A 14 -5.48 -14.69 3.94
C LEU A 14 -4.46 -13.85 4.73
N ILE A 15 -4.23 -14.18 6.00
CA ILE A 15 -3.20 -13.56 6.84
C ILE A 15 -1.80 -13.85 6.28
N GLY A 16 -1.51 -15.12 5.95
CA GLY A 16 -0.22 -15.50 5.37
C GLY A 16 0.06 -14.80 4.04
N TRP A 17 -0.96 -14.67 3.20
CA TRP A 17 -0.89 -13.94 1.94
C TRP A 17 -0.59 -12.46 2.16
N ILE A 18 -1.35 -11.78 3.03
CA ILE A 18 -1.14 -10.37 3.36
C ILE A 18 0.26 -10.14 3.97
N ALA A 19 0.68 -11.02 4.88
CA ALA A 19 2.00 -10.95 5.49
C ALA A 19 3.11 -11.10 4.43
N THR A 20 2.94 -12.01 3.48
CA THR A 20 3.89 -12.20 2.37
C THR A 20 3.98 -10.94 1.52
N LEU A 21 2.85 -10.33 1.14
CA LEU A 21 2.84 -9.08 0.38
C LEU A 21 3.52 -7.94 1.14
N ALA A 22 3.24 -7.79 2.44
CA ALA A 22 3.86 -6.77 3.27
C ALA A 22 5.38 -6.97 3.41
N ILE A 23 5.84 -8.22 3.53
CA ILE A 23 7.27 -8.56 3.56
C ILE A 23 7.94 -8.22 2.23
N VAL A 24 7.33 -8.59 1.10
CA VAL A 24 7.85 -8.25 -0.24
C VAL A 24 7.95 -6.75 -0.42
N MET A 25 6.95 -5.98 0.02
CA MET A 25 6.95 -4.52 -0.06
C MET A 25 8.06 -3.91 0.81
N ARG A 26 8.26 -4.45 2.02
CA ARG A 26 9.32 -4.03 2.94
C ARG A 26 10.73 -4.41 2.47
N ALA A 27 10.89 -5.57 1.84
CA ALA A 27 12.18 -6.06 1.36
C ALA A 27 12.53 -5.53 -0.04
N GLY A 28 11.51 -5.17 -0.83
CA GLY A 28 11.65 -4.71 -2.21
C GLY A 28 12.02 -3.24 -2.33
N GLY A 29 11.62 -2.37 -1.40
CA GLY A 29 12.09 -0.97 -1.27
C GLY A 29 11.74 0.01 -2.41
N GLU A 30 11.52 -0.47 -3.63
CA GLU A 30 11.41 0.34 -4.86
C GLU A 30 9.99 0.44 -5.42
N ALA A 31 8.97 -0.05 -4.70
CA ALA A 31 7.60 0.02 -5.22
C ALA A 31 7.10 1.48 -5.17
N PRO A 32 6.91 2.16 -6.32
CA PRO A 32 6.56 3.59 -6.36
C PRO A 32 5.15 3.86 -5.83
N ALA A 33 4.35 2.80 -5.63
CA ALA A 33 2.96 2.90 -5.21
C ALA A 33 2.62 1.91 -4.09
N ALA A 34 1.91 2.44 -3.11
CA ALA A 34 1.52 1.79 -1.87
C ALA A 34 0.00 1.82 -1.69
N PHE A 35 -0.57 0.69 -1.31
CA PHE A 35 -1.98 0.56 -0.95
C PHE A 35 -2.11 0.41 0.56
N VAL A 36 -2.85 1.33 1.19
CA VAL A 36 -3.11 1.36 2.62
C VAL A 36 -4.60 1.11 2.86
N PRO A 37 -5.01 -0.12 3.22
CA PRO A 37 -6.36 -0.38 3.68
C PRO A 37 -6.55 0.22 5.07
N PHE A 38 -7.71 0.85 5.28
CA PHE A 38 -8.10 1.54 6.50
C PHE A 38 -7.11 2.65 6.90
N PRO A 39 -7.00 3.73 6.12
CA PRO A 39 -6.17 4.87 6.49
C PRO A 39 -6.66 5.49 7.81
N THR A 40 -5.73 5.80 8.71
CA THR A 40 -6.04 6.57 9.91
C THR A 40 -6.23 8.04 9.54
N ALA A 41 -7.03 8.78 10.33
CA ALA A 41 -7.19 10.23 10.12
C ALA A 41 -5.82 10.96 10.19
N ALA A 42 -4.96 10.53 11.11
CA ALA A 42 -3.60 11.04 11.26
C ALA A 42 -2.74 10.87 10.00
N LEU A 43 -2.88 9.74 9.28
CA LEU A 43 -2.16 9.52 8.02
C LEU A 43 -2.59 10.52 6.93
N ILE A 44 -3.88 10.82 6.84
CA ILE A 44 -4.41 11.75 5.85
C ILE A 44 -4.03 13.21 6.19
N GLU A 45 -4.05 13.56 7.47
CA GLU A 45 -3.71 14.91 7.95
C GLU A 45 -2.20 15.21 7.92
N ASN A 46 -1.36 14.20 8.17
CA ASN A 46 0.10 14.35 8.21
C ASN A 46 0.77 13.84 6.93
N LEU A 47 0.02 13.68 5.85
CA LEU A 47 0.57 13.16 4.60
C LEU A 47 1.58 14.17 4.02
N PRO A 48 2.85 13.77 3.78
CA PRO A 48 3.84 14.66 3.18
C PRO A 48 3.41 15.11 1.78
N ALA A 49 3.73 16.36 1.42
CA ALA A 49 3.43 16.92 0.10
C ALA A 49 4.10 16.15 -1.07
N ASP A 50 5.14 15.37 -0.77
CA ASP A 50 5.88 14.52 -1.71
C ASP A 50 5.15 13.19 -2.03
N ILE A 51 4.04 12.90 -1.35
CA ILE A 51 3.24 11.69 -1.55
C ILE A 51 1.93 12.07 -2.26
N ALA A 52 1.79 11.61 -3.50
CA ALA A 52 0.58 11.79 -4.29
C ALA A 52 -0.48 10.74 -3.91
N ILE A 53 -1.73 11.17 -3.74
CA ILE A 53 -2.87 10.26 -3.55
C ILE A 53 -3.43 9.91 -4.93
N THR A 54 -3.18 8.70 -5.42
CA THR A 54 -3.65 8.24 -6.74
C THR A 54 -5.03 7.59 -6.68
N GLY A 55 -5.44 7.11 -5.51
CA GLY A 55 -6.77 6.53 -5.30
C GLY A 55 -7.27 6.79 -3.88
N ARG A 56 -8.52 7.25 -3.76
CA ARG A 56 -9.17 7.47 -2.47
C ARG A 56 -10.52 6.76 -2.43
N SER A 57 -10.66 5.86 -1.48
CA SER A 57 -11.89 5.16 -1.14
C SER A 57 -12.21 5.40 0.34
N PRO A 58 -13.48 5.36 0.77
CA PRO A 58 -13.84 5.47 2.18
C PRO A 58 -13.14 4.46 3.10
N ILE A 59 -12.67 3.33 2.56
CA ILE A 59 -12.00 2.27 3.33
C ILE A 59 -10.53 2.05 2.94
N SER A 60 -10.01 2.73 1.93
CA SER A 60 -8.65 2.50 1.45
C SER A 60 -8.06 3.73 0.77
N LEU A 61 -6.74 3.84 0.86
CA LEU A 61 -5.97 4.91 0.26
C LEU A 61 -4.86 4.29 -0.59
N THR A 62 -4.74 4.73 -1.84
CA THR A 62 -3.61 4.41 -2.72
C THR A 62 -2.74 5.64 -2.81
N LEU A 63 -1.47 5.47 -2.48
CA LEU A 63 -0.46 6.50 -2.36
C LEU A 63 0.68 6.19 -3.31
N ARG A 64 1.30 7.23 -3.87
CA ARG A 64 2.46 7.14 -4.74
C ARG A 64 3.52 8.12 -4.26
N SER A 65 4.78 7.71 -4.31
CA SER A 65 5.92 8.59 -4.09
C SER A 65 7.10 8.06 -4.89
N ASP A 66 7.91 8.95 -5.43
CA ASP A 66 9.17 8.61 -6.09
C ASP A 66 10.34 8.54 -5.07
N ALA A 67 10.06 8.72 -3.77
CA ALA A 67 11.06 8.62 -2.70
C ALA A 67 11.37 7.16 -2.33
N GLU A 68 12.65 6.88 -2.06
CA GLU A 68 13.09 5.63 -1.41
C GLU A 68 12.41 5.46 -0.04
N ASP A 69 12.13 4.21 0.33
CA ASP A 69 11.53 3.82 1.62
C ASP A 69 10.09 4.33 1.88
N LEU A 70 9.29 4.54 0.83
CA LEU A 70 7.85 4.83 0.93
C LEU A 70 7.12 3.98 2.00
N PRO A 71 7.23 2.64 2.04
CA PRO A 71 6.56 1.83 3.07
C PRO A 71 6.95 2.22 4.50
N ALA A 72 8.24 2.45 4.78
CA ALA A 72 8.70 2.79 6.12
C ALA A 72 8.13 4.13 6.59
N ARG A 73 8.08 5.12 5.70
CA ARG A 73 7.46 6.42 5.97
C ARG A 73 5.97 6.29 6.26
N LEU A 74 5.24 5.51 5.45
CA LEU A 74 3.80 5.31 5.68
C LEU A 74 3.51 4.68 7.05
N TYR A 75 4.32 3.71 7.49
CA TYR A 75 4.21 3.15 8.83
C TYR A 75 4.49 4.21 9.93
N GLN A 76 5.43 5.12 9.72
CA GLN A 76 5.72 6.23 10.66
C GLN A 76 4.56 7.23 10.76
N PHE A 77 3.87 7.49 9.64
CA PHE A 77 2.69 8.37 9.60
C PHE A 77 1.39 7.68 10.02
N GLY A 78 1.45 6.44 10.52
CA GLY A 78 0.30 5.75 11.10
C GLY A 78 -0.50 4.90 10.11
N ALA A 79 0.10 4.47 9.00
CA ALA A 79 -0.46 3.39 8.19
C ALA A 79 -0.38 2.07 8.95
N TRP A 80 -1.52 1.37 9.06
CA TRP A 80 -1.57 0.08 9.76
C TRP A 80 -1.00 -1.07 8.91
N LEU A 81 -1.24 -1.02 7.61
CA LEU A 81 -0.80 -2.02 6.66
C LEU A 81 -0.44 -1.34 5.34
N VAL A 82 0.71 -1.69 4.79
CA VAL A 82 1.17 -1.20 3.49
C VAL A 82 1.32 -2.39 2.56
N LEU A 83 0.57 -2.39 1.48
CA LEU A 83 0.57 -3.41 0.45
C LEU A 83 1.08 -2.82 -0.86
N PRO A 84 1.67 -3.63 -1.75
CA PRO A 84 2.02 -3.16 -3.08
C PRO A 84 0.75 -2.80 -3.86
N ALA A 85 0.68 -1.59 -4.40
CA ALA A 85 -0.42 -1.18 -5.27
C ALA A 85 -0.21 -1.79 -6.67
N GLY A 86 -0.57 -3.07 -6.81
CA GLY A 86 -0.28 -3.85 -8.03
C GLY A 86 -0.93 -3.33 -9.32
N LEU A 87 -1.97 -2.50 -9.23
CA LEU A 87 -2.61 -1.89 -10.40
C LEU A 87 -1.80 -0.72 -10.97
N GLU A 88 -1.09 0.04 -10.13
CA GLU A 88 -0.23 1.15 -10.58
C GLU A 88 1.02 0.62 -11.30
N ALA A 89 1.49 -0.57 -10.93
CA ALA A 89 2.57 -1.26 -11.64
C ALA A 89 2.19 -1.63 -13.08
N CYS A 90 0.90 -1.83 -13.35
CA CYS A 90 0.37 -2.10 -14.69
C CYS A 90 0.16 -0.82 -15.51
N ILE A 91 0.28 0.38 -14.91
CA ILE A 91 0.18 1.63 -15.66
C ILE A 91 1.48 1.81 -16.46
N PRO A 92 1.39 1.93 -17.80
CA PRO A 92 2.54 2.14 -18.64
C PRO A 92 3.30 3.40 -18.23
N ASN A 93 4.64 3.35 -18.26
CA ASN A 93 5.48 4.46 -17.80
C ASN A 93 5.17 5.80 -18.50
N PHE A 94 4.67 5.76 -19.74
CA PHE A 94 4.32 6.94 -20.52
C PHE A 94 2.96 7.58 -20.16
N LEU A 95 2.11 6.90 -19.39
CA LEU A 95 0.87 7.47 -18.83
C LEU A 95 1.06 7.97 -17.40
N ARG A 96 2.25 7.78 -16.83
CA ARG A 96 2.59 8.35 -15.53
C ARG A 96 2.89 9.82 -15.77
N GLU A 97 1.98 10.71 -15.37
CA GLU A 97 2.31 12.12 -15.20
C GLU A 97 3.45 12.20 -14.17
N THR A 98 4.68 12.33 -14.67
CA THR A 98 5.82 12.83 -13.90
C THR A 98 5.50 14.29 -13.57
N PRO A 99 5.42 14.67 -12.28
CA PRO A 99 5.56 16.06 -11.90
C PRO A 99 6.97 16.47 -12.36
N THR A 100 7.04 17.11 -13.52
CA THR A 100 8.26 17.75 -13.97
C THR A 100 8.60 18.81 -12.93
N ALA A 101 9.62 18.53 -12.12
CA ALA A 101 10.31 19.52 -11.33
C ALA A 101 10.74 20.63 -12.30
N SER A 102 10.05 21.76 -12.21
CA SER A 102 10.43 23.05 -12.77
C SER A 102 11.63 23.62 -12.04
#